data_AF-A0A257WAP5-F1
#
_entry.id   AF-A0A257WAP5-F1
#
_cell.length_a   1.000
_cell.length_b   1.000
_cell.length_c   1.000
_cell.angle_alpha   90.00
_cell.angle_beta   90.00
_cell.angle_gamma   90.00
#
_symmetry.space_group_name_H-M   'P 1'
#
loop_
_entity.id
_entity.type
_entity.pdbx_description
1 polymer ?
#
loop_
_entity_poly.entity_id
_entity_poly.type
_entity_poly.pdbx_seq_one_letter_code
_entity_poly.pdbx_strand_id
1 'polypeptide(L)'
;MTTSPAHRWILAAGLLLPVVSGCAAFRPIKGVPARYLADDFLGQTRSGKQTIDLSLLRQSPPPTHVVDTGDVLSVYIEGELGKRDQPPPSFFPQNSDIPPTVGFPIPVRDDGTISLPLIGALPVRGMNIRQVEDAIREAMTVRQKLLNPDVRIFVALLQPRTYRILVIRQEASSDVSIGLQGQLNIGALKRGTGKVVNLPAYKNDVLNALAETGGLPGLDAENAIYVIRSRSHSAGCPTPVYQPQTPLPSSARRLDSVIRSQSPEWNINPHADYRSPAGGF
;
A
#
# COMPACT_ATOMS: atom_id res chain seq x y z
N MET A 1 -35.94 60.84 -51.93
CA MET A 1 -34.62 60.97 -51.28
C MET A 1 -34.12 59.57 -50.96
N THR A 2 -33.15 59.09 -51.71
CA THR A 2 -32.65 57.71 -51.70
C THR A 2 -31.39 57.63 -50.83
N THR A 3 -31.49 56.98 -49.67
CA THR A 3 -30.32 56.76 -48.78
C THR A 3 -29.40 55.70 -49.39
N SER A 4 -28.10 56.01 -49.49
CA SER A 4 -27.07 55.13 -50.07
C SER A 4 -26.96 53.79 -49.32
N PRO A 5 -26.58 52.68 -50.00
CA PRO A 5 -26.51 51.36 -49.37
C PRO A 5 -25.52 51.34 -48.20
N ALA A 6 -24.42 52.09 -48.27
CA ALA A 6 -23.44 52.19 -47.19
C ALA A 6 -24.03 52.72 -45.87
N HIS A 7 -25.00 53.64 -45.95
CA HIS A 7 -25.60 54.22 -44.74
C HIS A 7 -26.51 53.22 -44.01
N ARG A 8 -27.13 52.27 -44.74
CA ARG A 8 -28.01 51.23 -44.18
C ARG A 8 -27.21 50.18 -43.40
N TRP A 9 -26.00 49.82 -43.84
CA TRP A 9 -25.12 48.90 -43.13
C TRP A 9 -24.51 49.51 -41.86
N ILE A 10 -24.18 50.81 -41.88
CA ILE A 10 -23.66 51.51 -40.70
C ILE A 10 -24.75 51.63 -39.62
N LEU A 11 -26.00 51.91 -40.02
CA LEU A 11 -27.13 51.94 -39.08
C LEU A 11 -27.47 50.55 -38.53
N ALA A 12 -27.39 49.50 -39.35
CA ALA A 12 -27.58 48.12 -38.90
C ALA A 12 -26.47 47.67 -37.93
N ALA A 13 -25.21 48.02 -38.18
CA ALA A 13 -24.09 47.73 -37.29
C ALA A 13 -24.22 48.49 -35.95
N GLY A 14 -24.60 49.77 -35.98
CA GLY A 14 -24.82 50.57 -34.76
C GLY A 14 -25.94 50.05 -33.88
N LEU A 15 -26.99 49.46 -34.47
CA LEU A 15 -28.11 48.85 -33.72
C LEU A 15 -27.77 47.47 -33.15
N LEU A 16 -26.81 46.75 -33.75
CA LEU A 16 -26.42 45.40 -33.31
C LEU A 16 -25.39 45.41 -32.15
N LEU A 17 -24.56 46.46 -32.04
CA LEU A 17 -23.53 46.58 -31.00
C LEU A 17 -24.05 46.47 -29.53
N PRO A 18 -25.19 47.07 -29.12
CA PRO A 18 -25.66 46.97 -27.74
C PRO A 18 -26.30 45.61 -27.40
N VAL A 19 -26.56 44.75 -28.38
CA VAL A 19 -27.12 43.41 -28.15
C VAL A 19 -26.01 42.40 -27.81
N VAL A 20 -24.75 42.72 -28.14
CA VAL A 20 -23.58 41.87 -27.84
C VAL A 20 -23.04 42.12 -26.42
N SER A 21 -23.40 43.24 -25.77
CA SER A 21 -23.15 43.41 -24.34
C SER A 21 -24.12 42.53 -23.55
N GLY A 22 -23.67 41.34 -23.18
CA GLY A 22 -24.49 40.35 -22.46
C GLY A 22 -25.09 40.89 -21.16
N CYS A 23 -26.16 40.23 -20.69
CA CYS A 23 -26.97 40.61 -19.52
C CYS A 23 -26.19 40.78 -18.19
N ALA A 24 -24.92 40.39 -18.13
CA ALA A 24 -24.05 40.61 -16.97
C ALA A 24 -23.66 42.09 -16.77
N ALA A 25 -23.73 42.94 -17.80
CA ALA A 25 -23.38 44.36 -17.69
C ALA A 25 -24.42 45.20 -16.93
N PHE A 26 -25.70 44.82 -16.99
CA PHE A 26 -26.79 45.57 -16.37
C PHE A 26 -27.17 45.09 -14.96
N ARG A 27 -26.66 43.94 -14.53
CA ARG A 27 -26.88 43.39 -13.19
C ARG A 27 -25.59 42.77 -12.64
N PRO A 28 -24.66 43.58 -12.11
CA PRO A 28 -23.49 43.05 -11.45
C PRO A 28 -23.95 42.21 -10.25
N ILE A 29 -23.59 40.93 -10.26
CA ILE A 29 -23.85 40.02 -9.15
C ILE A 29 -23.00 40.52 -7.97
N LYS A 30 -23.65 40.92 -6.87
CA LYS A 30 -22.97 41.25 -5.62
C LYS A 30 -22.48 39.96 -4.97
N GLY A 31 -21.31 39.50 -5.37
CA GLY A 31 -20.62 38.39 -4.72
C GLY A 31 -20.07 38.82 -3.36
N VAL A 32 -20.12 37.93 -2.37
CA VAL A 32 -19.39 38.10 -1.11
C VAL A 32 -17.92 37.72 -1.38
N PRO A 33 -16.94 38.62 -1.16
CA PRO A 33 -15.53 38.26 -1.25
C PRO A 33 -15.20 37.06 -0.37
N ALA A 34 -14.37 36.13 -0.86
CA ALA A 34 -14.02 34.89 -0.14
C ALA A 34 -13.47 35.14 1.28
N ARG A 35 -12.88 36.32 1.55
CA ARG A 35 -12.38 36.75 2.87
C ARG A 35 -13.45 37.02 3.93
N TYR A 36 -14.72 37.18 3.54
CA TYR A 36 -15.84 37.40 4.46
C TYR A 36 -16.67 36.12 4.69
N LEU A 37 -16.25 35.01 4.09
CA LEU A 37 -16.86 33.72 4.34
C LEU A 37 -16.43 33.25 5.74
N ALA A 38 -17.38 32.78 6.55
CA ALA A 38 -17.05 32.28 7.88
C ALA A 38 -16.12 31.05 7.79
N ASP A 39 -15.26 30.88 8.79
CA ASP A 39 -14.21 29.84 8.78
C ASP A 39 -14.77 28.43 8.62
N ASP A 40 -15.98 28.16 9.10
CA ASP A 40 -16.66 26.86 8.95
C ASP A 40 -16.95 26.48 7.49
N PHE A 41 -17.04 27.47 6.61
CA PHE A 41 -17.21 27.26 5.16
C PHE A 41 -15.88 27.36 4.39
N LEU A 42 -14.78 27.72 5.06
CA LEU A 42 -13.46 27.65 4.47
C LEU A 42 -12.98 26.19 4.50
N GLY A 43 -12.64 25.66 3.32
CA GLY A 43 -11.97 24.37 3.24
C GLY A 43 -10.61 24.41 3.95
N GLN A 44 -10.11 23.27 4.41
CA GLN A 44 -8.77 23.20 4.98
C GLN A 44 -7.73 23.74 3.99
N THR A 45 -6.85 24.62 4.48
CA THR A 45 -5.74 25.11 3.66
C THR A 45 -4.87 23.95 3.18
N ARG A 46 -4.47 24.01 1.90
CA ARG A 46 -3.51 23.09 1.30
C ARG A 46 -2.10 23.68 1.29
N SER A 47 -1.96 24.96 1.63
CA SER A 47 -0.67 25.65 1.66
C SER A 47 0.24 25.03 2.72
N GLY A 48 1.50 24.75 2.35
CA GLY A 48 2.48 24.12 3.24
C GLY A 48 2.29 22.62 3.47
N LYS A 49 1.25 21.97 2.91
CA LYS A 49 1.15 20.50 2.95
C LYS A 49 2.19 19.90 2.00
N GLN A 50 2.90 18.88 2.46
CA GLN A 50 3.86 18.11 1.69
C GLN A 50 3.34 16.70 1.46
N THR A 51 3.80 16.07 0.38
CA THR A 51 3.52 14.65 0.13
C THR A 51 4.10 13.82 1.28
N ILE A 52 3.34 12.83 1.73
CA ILE A 52 3.81 11.84 2.70
C ILE A 52 5.04 11.11 2.14
N ASP A 53 6.02 10.83 3.00
CA ASP A 53 7.09 9.91 2.64
C ASP A 53 6.50 8.52 2.34
N LEU A 54 6.63 8.10 1.08
CA LEU A 54 6.09 6.82 0.59
C LEU A 54 6.75 5.61 1.26
N SER A 55 7.92 5.79 1.88
CA SER A 55 8.57 4.74 2.68
C SER A 55 7.68 4.26 3.84
N LEU A 56 6.82 5.14 4.39
CA LEU A 56 5.88 4.82 5.46
C LEU A 56 4.75 3.88 5.02
N LEU A 57 4.51 3.80 3.71
CA LEU A 57 3.51 2.90 3.12
C LEU A 57 4.09 1.50 2.84
N ARG A 58 5.39 1.30 3.07
CA ARG A 58 6.08 0.02 2.90
C ARG A 58 6.17 -0.73 4.23
N GLN A 59 6.19 -2.05 4.13
CA GLN A 59 6.59 -2.90 5.25
C GLN A 59 8.11 -3.03 5.29
N SER A 60 8.70 -3.03 6.50
CA SER A 60 10.10 -3.41 6.66
C SER A 60 10.22 -4.95 6.64
N PRO A 61 10.86 -5.55 5.63
CA PRO A 61 11.07 -7.00 5.59
C PRO A 61 12.11 -7.40 6.66
N PRO A 62 12.00 -8.62 7.24
CA PRO A 62 13.06 -9.18 8.06
C PRO A 62 14.30 -9.48 7.20
N PRO A 63 15.50 -9.54 7.81
CA PRO A 63 16.74 -9.81 7.07
C PRO A 63 16.77 -11.23 6.45
N THR A 64 16.03 -12.17 7.05
CA THR A 64 15.87 -13.54 6.54
C THR A 64 14.40 -13.91 6.51
N HIS A 65 14.01 -14.69 5.50
CA HIS A 65 12.63 -15.18 5.38
C HIS A 65 12.32 -16.10 6.56
N VAL A 66 11.28 -15.73 7.31
CA VAL A 66 10.72 -16.55 8.38
C VAL A 66 9.57 -17.37 7.81
N VAL A 67 9.71 -18.69 7.94
CA VAL A 67 8.76 -19.68 7.45
C VAL A 67 7.48 -19.63 8.27
N ASP A 68 6.35 -19.67 7.57
CA ASP A 68 5.02 -19.73 8.17
C ASP A 68 4.07 -20.57 7.30
N THR A 69 2.86 -20.78 7.81
CA THR A 69 1.79 -21.47 7.10
C THR A 69 1.55 -20.88 5.70
N GLY A 70 1.34 -21.76 4.72
CA GLY A 70 1.10 -21.39 3.33
C GLY A 70 2.37 -21.10 2.51
N ASP A 71 3.55 -21.08 3.14
CA ASP A 71 4.80 -21.12 2.40
C ASP A 71 4.99 -22.50 1.75
N VAL A 72 5.69 -22.56 0.62
CA VAL A 72 6.12 -23.80 -0.01
C VAL A 72 7.64 -23.86 0.02
N LEU A 73 8.16 -24.89 0.66
CA LEU A 73 9.59 -25.14 0.74
C LEU A 73 9.98 -26.13 -0.36
N SER A 74 11.15 -25.95 -0.94
CA SER A 74 11.80 -26.98 -1.74
C SER A 74 12.75 -27.74 -0.84
N VAL A 75 12.54 -29.05 -0.73
CA VAL A 75 13.34 -29.92 0.14
C VAL A 75 13.91 -31.06 -0.70
N TYR A 76 15.22 -31.22 -0.65
CA TYR A 76 15.91 -32.38 -1.19
C TYR A 76 16.68 -33.08 -0.07
N ILE A 77 16.43 -34.37 0.07
CA ILE A 77 17.13 -35.24 1.01
C ILE A 77 17.63 -36.43 0.21
N GLU A 78 18.95 -36.57 0.11
CA GLU A 78 19.60 -37.70 -0.55
C GLU A 78 19.30 -38.99 0.21
N GLY A 79 18.80 -40.02 -0.49
CA GLY A 79 18.42 -41.31 0.07
C GLY A 79 16.92 -41.46 0.39
N GLU A 80 16.21 -40.35 0.61
CA GLU A 80 14.78 -40.34 0.98
C GLU A 80 13.89 -39.86 -0.16
N LEU A 81 13.99 -38.57 -0.48
CA LEU A 81 13.18 -37.93 -1.51
C LEU A 81 13.82 -38.10 -2.89
N GLY A 82 15.15 -38.22 -2.94
CA GLY A 82 15.91 -38.38 -4.18
C GLY A 82 17.01 -39.43 -4.08
N LYS A 83 17.33 -40.06 -5.21
CA LYS A 83 18.46 -40.99 -5.31
C LYS A 83 19.74 -40.22 -5.60
N ARG A 84 20.87 -40.69 -5.05
CA ARG A 84 22.20 -40.08 -5.28
C ARG A 84 22.59 -39.99 -6.75
N ASP A 85 22.21 -41.00 -7.53
CA ASP A 85 22.58 -41.12 -8.94
C ASP A 85 21.66 -40.33 -9.88
N GLN A 86 20.63 -39.67 -9.36
CA GLN A 86 19.69 -38.87 -10.13
C GLN A 86 19.80 -37.40 -9.75
N PRO A 87 19.91 -36.49 -10.74
CA PRO A 87 19.93 -35.07 -10.44
C PRO A 87 18.62 -34.64 -9.77
N PRO A 88 18.67 -33.77 -8.75
CA PRO A 88 17.46 -33.26 -8.11
C PRO A 88 16.60 -32.50 -9.13
N PRO A 89 15.26 -32.52 -8.97
CA PRO A 89 14.40 -31.66 -9.76
C PRO A 89 14.77 -30.20 -9.49
N SER A 90 14.94 -29.43 -10.56
CA SER A 90 15.18 -27.98 -10.49
C SER A 90 13.90 -27.25 -10.87
N PHE A 91 13.58 -26.23 -10.09
CA PHE A 91 12.43 -25.36 -10.28
C PHE A 91 12.93 -23.96 -10.65
N PHE A 92 12.51 -23.51 -11.83
CA PHE A 92 12.76 -22.17 -12.33
C PHE A 92 11.47 -21.37 -12.20
N PRO A 93 11.34 -20.51 -11.17
CA PRO A 93 10.17 -19.66 -11.03
C PRO A 93 10.08 -18.69 -12.23
N GLN A 94 8.86 -18.41 -12.69
CA GLN A 94 8.64 -17.45 -13.78
C GLN A 94 8.91 -15.99 -13.35
N ASN A 95 8.84 -15.73 -12.04
CA ASN A 95 9.14 -14.42 -11.46
C ASN A 95 10.61 -14.35 -11.04
N SER A 96 11.30 -13.27 -11.44
CA SER A 96 12.72 -13.04 -11.18
C SER A 96 13.09 -12.80 -9.71
N ASP A 97 12.10 -12.61 -8.83
CA ASP A 97 12.30 -12.32 -7.42
C ASP A 97 12.77 -13.54 -6.60
N ILE A 98 12.56 -14.76 -7.10
CA ILE A 98 12.88 -16.00 -6.39
C ILE A 98 14.02 -16.67 -7.16
N PRO A 99 15.13 -17.03 -6.49
CA PRO A 99 16.21 -17.76 -7.15
C PRO A 99 15.74 -19.15 -7.61
N PRO A 100 16.32 -19.68 -8.69
CA PRO A 100 16.06 -21.06 -9.08
C PRO A 100 16.44 -21.99 -7.93
N THR A 101 15.57 -22.96 -7.67
CA THR A 101 15.64 -23.78 -6.47
C THR A 101 15.66 -25.26 -6.83
N VAL A 102 16.31 -26.10 -6.03
CA VAL A 102 16.39 -27.56 -6.22
C VAL A 102 15.67 -28.30 -5.09
N GLY A 103 14.95 -29.36 -5.45
CA GLY A 103 14.25 -30.23 -4.50
C GLY A 103 12.74 -30.30 -4.72
N PHE A 104 12.05 -31.08 -3.90
CA PHE A 104 10.62 -31.34 -4.03
C PHE A 104 9.78 -30.28 -3.32
N PRO A 105 8.64 -29.86 -3.89
CA PRO A 105 7.76 -28.89 -3.26
C PRO A 105 7.02 -29.51 -2.07
N ILE A 106 7.24 -28.98 -0.87
CA ILE A 106 6.59 -29.38 0.37
C ILE A 106 5.89 -28.16 0.99
N PRO A 107 4.54 -28.13 1.00
CA PRO A 107 3.80 -27.02 1.60
C PRO A 107 3.87 -27.07 3.12
N VAL A 108 3.96 -25.90 3.75
CA VAL A 108 3.79 -25.74 5.19
C VAL A 108 2.30 -25.73 5.52
N ARG A 109 1.88 -26.69 6.35
CA ARG A 109 0.49 -26.92 6.74
C ARG A 109 -0.05 -25.81 7.66
N ASP A 110 -1.35 -25.85 7.89
CA ASP A 110 -2.08 -24.92 8.77
C ASP A 110 -1.63 -24.97 10.23
N ASP A 111 -1.10 -26.11 10.68
CA ASP A 111 -0.51 -26.31 12.00
C ASP A 111 0.93 -25.79 12.11
N GLY A 112 1.50 -25.27 11.03
CA GLY A 112 2.88 -24.79 10.97
C GLY A 112 3.92 -25.89 10.84
N THR A 113 3.52 -27.11 10.44
CA THR A 113 4.40 -28.25 10.22
C THR A 113 4.60 -28.55 8.73
N ILE A 114 5.70 -29.23 8.42
CA ILE A 114 5.92 -29.89 7.13
C ILE A 114 5.79 -31.40 7.30
N SER A 115 5.32 -32.07 6.24
CA SER A 115 5.26 -33.53 6.21
C SER A 115 6.43 -34.08 5.44
N LEU A 116 7.27 -34.86 6.10
CA LEU A 116 8.34 -35.60 5.46
C LEU A 116 8.07 -37.10 5.53
N PRO A 117 8.44 -37.87 4.50
CA PRO A 117 8.51 -39.32 4.63
C PRO A 117 9.38 -39.70 5.83
N LEU A 118 9.00 -40.78 6.52
CA LEU A 118 9.66 -41.34 7.71
C LEU A 118 9.60 -40.46 8.98
N ILE A 119 9.91 -39.16 8.92
CA ILE A 119 9.84 -38.24 10.07
C ILE A 119 8.40 -37.91 10.47
N GLY A 120 7.48 -37.88 9.51
CA GLY A 120 6.13 -37.39 9.72
C GLY A 120 6.08 -35.87 9.80
N ALA A 121 5.36 -35.33 10.79
CA ALA A 121 5.16 -33.89 10.95
C ALA A 121 6.34 -33.24 11.69
N LEU A 122 7.01 -32.27 11.05
CA LEU A 122 8.08 -31.48 11.64
C LEU A 122 7.64 -30.01 11.79
N PRO A 123 7.63 -29.43 12.99
CA PRO A 123 7.29 -28.02 13.18
C PRO A 123 8.38 -27.10 12.61
N VAL A 124 7.98 -26.16 11.75
CA VAL A 124 8.91 -25.22 11.08
C VAL A 124 8.49 -23.75 11.22
N ARG A 125 7.30 -23.49 11.77
CA ARG A 125 6.80 -22.12 11.94
C ARG A 125 7.75 -21.27 12.76
N GLY A 126 8.07 -20.08 12.27
CA GLY A 126 8.96 -19.14 12.94
C GLY A 126 10.45 -19.42 12.72
N MET A 127 10.80 -20.50 12.01
CA MET A 127 12.19 -20.81 11.67
C MET A 127 12.61 -20.12 10.38
N ASN A 128 13.89 -19.79 10.27
CA ASN A 128 14.49 -19.42 8.99
C ASN A 128 14.89 -20.68 8.19
N ILE A 129 15.18 -20.52 6.91
CA ILE A 129 15.51 -21.65 6.01
C ILE A 129 16.67 -22.52 6.54
N ARG A 130 17.72 -21.91 7.11
CA ARG A 130 18.85 -22.66 7.68
C ARG A 130 18.44 -23.46 8.92
N GLN A 131 17.64 -22.86 9.80
CA GLN A 131 17.11 -23.53 10.98
C GLN A 131 16.20 -24.70 10.60
N VAL A 132 15.43 -24.58 9.51
CA VAL A 132 14.63 -25.70 8.98
C VAL A 132 15.54 -26.83 8.49
N GLU A 133 16.62 -26.51 7.75
CA GLU A 133 17.60 -27.50 7.31
C GLU A 133 18.23 -28.25 8.50
N ASP A 134 18.64 -27.52 9.53
CA ASP A 134 19.22 -28.10 10.75
C ASP A 134 18.20 -28.95 11.52
N ALA A 135 16.94 -28.52 11.60
CA ALA A 135 15.87 -29.28 12.24
C ALA A 135 15.57 -30.60 11.49
N ILE A 136 15.61 -30.59 10.16
CA ILE A 136 15.46 -31.81 9.34
C ILE A 136 16.66 -32.74 9.57
N ARG A 137 17.88 -32.19 9.57
CA ARG A 137 19.11 -32.95 9.83
C ARG A 137 19.07 -33.63 11.20
N GLU A 138 18.70 -32.88 12.24
CA GLU A 138 18.56 -33.41 13.60
C GLU A 138 17.51 -34.51 13.67
N ALA A 139 16.34 -34.30 13.06
CA ALA A 139 15.26 -35.28 13.06
C ALA A 139 15.65 -36.60 12.36
N MET A 140 16.37 -36.53 11.23
CA MET A 140 16.81 -37.70 10.48
C MET A 140 17.96 -38.45 11.16
N THR A 141 18.98 -37.73 11.63
CA THR A 141 20.19 -38.34 12.18
C THR A 141 20.00 -38.77 13.64
N VAL A 142 19.45 -37.91 14.49
CA VAL A 142 19.39 -38.16 15.94
C VAL A 142 18.16 -38.98 16.32
N ARG A 143 16.98 -38.57 15.86
CA ARG A 143 15.72 -39.19 16.33
C ARG A 143 15.45 -40.53 15.67
N GLN A 144 15.69 -40.62 14.36
CA GLN A 144 15.35 -41.83 13.61
C GLN A 144 16.57 -42.69 13.24
N LYS A 145 17.79 -42.15 13.32
CA LYS A 145 19.04 -42.84 12.94
C LYS A 145 18.97 -43.50 11.56
N LEU A 146 18.26 -42.88 10.62
CA LEU A 146 17.97 -43.47 9.32
C LEU A 146 19.10 -43.24 8.32
N LEU A 147 19.83 -42.13 8.48
CA LEU A 147 20.87 -41.73 7.54
C LEU A 147 22.14 -41.29 8.27
N ASN A 148 23.25 -41.35 7.53
CA ASN A 148 24.55 -40.86 8.00
C ASN A 148 24.50 -39.34 8.26
N PRO A 149 25.31 -38.81 9.20
CA PRO A 149 25.34 -37.38 9.48
C PRO A 149 25.79 -36.51 8.29
N ASP A 150 26.46 -37.10 7.30
CA ASP A 150 27.02 -36.43 6.12
C ASP A 150 26.07 -36.44 4.90
N VAL A 151 24.77 -36.58 5.14
CA VAL A 151 23.77 -36.58 4.04
C VAL A 151 23.61 -35.17 3.48
N ARG A 152 23.51 -35.10 2.15
CA ARG A 152 23.20 -33.86 1.44
C ARG A 152 21.72 -33.53 1.62
N ILE A 153 21.46 -32.46 2.36
CA ILE A 153 20.13 -31.89 2.55
C ILE A 153 20.17 -30.48 1.97
N PHE A 154 19.25 -30.17 1.07
CA PHE A 154 19.05 -28.82 0.56
C PHE A 154 17.63 -28.36 0.88
N VAL A 155 17.52 -27.19 1.49
CA VAL A 155 16.25 -26.52 1.78
C VAL A 155 16.30 -25.11 1.22
N ALA A 156 15.25 -24.72 0.51
CA ALA A 156 15.11 -23.36 0.00
C ALA A 156 13.63 -22.97 -0.08
N LEU A 157 13.36 -21.67 -0.10
CA LEU A 157 12.01 -21.15 -0.28
C LEU A 157 11.63 -21.26 -1.76
N LEU A 158 10.63 -22.09 -2.08
CA LEU A 158 10.11 -22.21 -3.44
C LEU A 158 9.08 -21.12 -3.73
N GLN A 159 8.15 -20.90 -2.79
CA GLN A 159 7.10 -19.91 -2.94
C GLN A 159 6.74 -19.33 -1.57
N PRO A 160 6.77 -17.99 -1.40
CA PRO A 160 6.25 -17.35 -0.19
C PRO A 160 4.71 -17.42 -0.18
N ARG A 161 4.13 -17.49 1.02
CA ARG A 161 2.69 -17.36 1.23
C ARG A 161 2.19 -16.04 0.66
N THR A 162 0.95 -16.04 0.17
CA THR A 162 0.31 -14.87 -0.43
C THR A 162 -0.87 -14.41 0.41
N TYR A 163 -1.05 -13.09 0.44
CA TYR A 163 -2.16 -12.42 1.10
C TYR A 163 -3.09 -11.84 0.04
N ARG A 164 -4.35 -12.29 0.08
CA ARG A 164 -5.40 -11.77 -0.78
C ARG A 164 -5.93 -10.46 -0.19
N ILE A 165 -5.73 -9.36 -0.91
CA ILE A 165 -6.09 -8.01 -0.52
C ILE A 165 -7.11 -7.46 -1.50
N LEU A 166 -8.21 -6.89 -1.00
CA LEU A 166 -9.18 -6.15 -1.82
C LEU A 166 -8.86 -4.67 -1.74
N VAL A 167 -8.56 -4.07 -2.89
CA VAL A 167 -8.35 -2.63 -3.03
C VAL A 167 -9.58 -2.02 -3.68
N ILE A 168 -10.14 -1.01 -3.03
CA ILE A 168 -11.26 -0.21 -3.56
C ILE A 168 -10.76 1.20 -3.77
N ARG A 169 -10.91 1.68 -5.01
CA ARG A 169 -10.51 3.01 -5.48
C ARG A 169 -11.76 3.86 -5.72
N GLN A 170 -11.72 5.13 -5.36
CA GLN A 170 -12.85 6.06 -5.56
C GLN A 170 -12.74 6.81 -6.89
N GLU A 171 -11.51 7.03 -7.35
CA GLU A 171 -11.16 7.66 -8.61
C GLU A 171 -11.64 6.83 -9.80
N ALA A 172 -12.07 7.55 -10.83
CA ALA A 172 -12.52 6.95 -12.06
C ALA A 172 -11.31 6.63 -12.95
N SER A 173 -11.06 5.36 -13.21
CA SER A 173 -10.25 4.96 -14.36
C SER A 173 -11.14 4.96 -15.60
N SER A 174 -11.56 6.13 -16.07
CA SER A 174 -12.22 6.25 -17.37
C SER A 174 -11.17 6.49 -18.44
N ASP A 175 -10.85 5.47 -19.22
CA ASP A 175 -10.17 5.66 -20.50
C ASP A 175 -11.10 6.49 -21.40
N VAL A 176 -10.70 7.72 -21.70
CA VAL A 176 -11.38 8.54 -22.71
C VAL A 176 -11.08 7.92 -24.07
N SER A 177 -11.88 6.95 -24.49
CA SER A 177 -11.83 6.45 -25.86
C SER A 177 -12.54 7.45 -26.78
N ILE A 178 -11.76 8.25 -27.52
CA ILE A 178 -12.28 9.02 -28.66
C ILE A 178 -12.57 8.02 -29.77
N GLY A 179 -13.82 7.59 -29.89
CA GLY A 179 -14.28 6.85 -31.05
C GLY A 179 -14.19 7.73 -32.31
N LEU A 180 -13.83 7.13 -33.44
CA LEU A 180 -13.60 7.74 -34.76
C LEU A 180 -14.83 8.46 -35.37
N GLN A 181 -15.94 8.62 -34.62
CA GLN A 181 -17.22 9.15 -35.09
C GLN A 181 -17.70 10.40 -34.35
N GLY A 182 -16.84 11.10 -33.60
CA GLY A 182 -17.18 12.43 -33.06
C GLY A 182 -18.29 12.47 -32.01
N GLN A 183 -18.78 11.32 -31.53
CA GLN A 183 -19.66 11.25 -30.36
C GLN A 183 -18.82 11.39 -29.10
N LEU A 184 -18.83 12.60 -28.54
CA LEU A 184 -18.35 12.86 -27.18
C LEU A 184 -19.27 12.13 -26.19
N ASN A 185 -18.75 11.11 -25.54
CA ASN A 185 -19.45 10.44 -24.45
C ASN A 185 -19.34 11.34 -23.19
N ILE A 186 -20.22 12.34 -23.09
CA ILE A 186 -20.31 13.27 -21.95
C ILE A 186 -21.01 12.53 -20.81
N GLY A 187 -20.24 11.75 -20.05
CA GLY A 187 -20.80 10.97 -18.96
C GLY A 187 -19.82 9.99 -18.35
N ALA A 188 -18.62 10.43 -18.01
CA ALA A 188 -17.77 9.66 -17.11
C ALA A 188 -18.43 9.63 -15.72
N LEU A 189 -19.32 8.67 -15.51
CA LEU A 189 -19.85 8.35 -14.19
C LEU A 189 -18.64 7.98 -13.32
N LYS A 190 -18.30 8.83 -12.35
CA LYS A 190 -17.27 8.56 -11.34
C LYS A 190 -17.68 7.35 -10.51
N ARG A 191 -17.39 6.17 -11.03
CA ARG A 191 -17.63 4.89 -10.38
C ARG A 191 -16.29 4.39 -9.87
N GLY A 192 -16.21 4.17 -8.56
CA GLY A 192 -15.04 3.56 -7.96
C GLY A 192 -14.77 2.16 -8.52
N THR A 193 -13.50 1.74 -8.50
CA THR A 193 -13.07 0.42 -8.97
C THR A 193 -12.70 -0.48 -7.80
N GLY A 194 -12.93 -1.78 -7.93
CA GLY A 194 -12.52 -2.79 -6.96
C GLY A 194 -11.63 -3.81 -7.63
N LYS A 195 -10.41 -4.01 -7.12
CA LYS A 195 -9.46 -5.00 -7.63
C LYS A 195 -8.94 -5.85 -6.49
N VAL A 196 -8.98 -7.17 -6.69
CA VAL A 196 -8.36 -8.14 -5.78
C VAL A 196 -6.93 -8.36 -6.23
N VAL A 197 -6.00 -8.30 -5.28
CA VAL A 197 -4.56 -8.45 -5.49
C VAL A 197 -4.02 -9.51 -4.55
N ASN A 198 -3.12 -10.36 -5.04
CA ASN A 198 -2.46 -11.39 -4.24
C ASN A 198 -1.00 -10.99 -4.03
N LEU A 199 -0.66 -10.46 -2.86
CA LEU A 199 0.69 -10.00 -2.57
C LEU A 199 1.45 -11.04 -1.76
N PRO A 200 2.70 -11.37 -2.11
CA PRO A 200 3.51 -12.30 -1.33
C PRO A 200 3.89 -11.69 0.03
N ALA A 201 4.22 -12.54 0.99
CA ALA A 201 4.69 -12.12 2.31
C ALA A 201 5.85 -11.13 2.19
N TYR A 202 5.82 -10.12 3.08
CA TYR A 202 6.78 -9.01 3.13
C TYR A 202 6.73 -8.04 1.93
N LYS A 203 5.91 -8.32 0.92
CA LYS A 203 5.51 -7.37 -0.13
C LYS A 203 4.03 -7.00 -0.02
N ASN A 204 3.32 -7.50 0.98
CA ASN A 204 1.90 -7.25 1.23
C ASN A 204 1.63 -5.90 1.94
N ASP A 205 2.28 -4.84 1.47
CA ASP A 205 2.18 -3.49 2.00
C ASP A 205 1.26 -2.60 1.16
N VAL A 206 0.96 -1.40 1.69
CA VAL A 206 0.04 -0.46 1.04
C VAL A 206 0.61 0.03 -0.29
N LEU A 207 1.92 0.30 -0.32
CA LEU A 207 2.56 0.83 -1.52
C LEU A 207 2.50 -0.16 -2.69
N ASN A 208 2.81 -1.44 -2.47
CA ASN A 208 2.71 -2.47 -3.50
C ASN A 208 1.26 -2.72 -3.90
N ALA A 209 0.32 -2.71 -2.96
CA ALA A 209 -1.11 -2.83 -3.27
C ALA A 209 -1.57 -1.70 -4.20
N LEU A 210 -1.14 -0.46 -3.97
CA LEU A 210 -1.42 0.68 -4.84
C LEU A 210 -0.72 0.53 -6.19
N ALA A 211 0.57 0.19 -6.21
CA ALA A 211 1.33 -0.01 -7.43
C ALA A 211 0.67 -1.06 -8.36
N GLU A 212 0.24 -2.20 -7.83
CA GLU A 212 -0.46 -3.24 -8.60
C GLU A 212 -1.88 -2.85 -9.04
N THR A 213 -2.50 -1.87 -8.38
CA THR A 213 -3.87 -1.40 -8.70
C THR A 213 -3.92 -0.09 -9.48
N GLY A 214 -2.77 0.40 -9.94
CA GLY A 214 -2.67 1.57 -10.83
C GLY A 214 -2.04 2.80 -10.17
N GLY A 215 -1.17 2.62 -9.19
CA GLY A 215 -0.37 3.68 -8.57
C GLY A 215 -1.07 4.49 -7.49
N LEU A 216 -0.46 5.63 -7.14
CA LEU A 216 -0.97 6.54 -6.13
C LEU A 216 -2.33 7.14 -6.55
N PRO A 217 -3.20 7.48 -5.58
CA PRO A 217 -4.47 8.16 -5.88
C PRO A 217 -4.26 9.46 -6.67
N GLY A 218 -5.16 9.72 -7.61
CA GLY A 218 -5.17 10.93 -8.43
C GLY A 218 -5.66 12.17 -7.68
N LEU A 219 -5.65 13.32 -8.35
CA LEU A 219 -6.11 14.60 -7.79
C LEU A 219 -7.61 14.64 -7.45
N ASP A 220 -8.38 13.69 -7.98
CA ASP A 220 -9.81 13.55 -7.80
C ASP A 220 -10.20 12.60 -6.65
N ALA A 221 -9.22 11.94 -6.03
CA ALA A 221 -9.39 11.08 -4.86
C ALA A 221 -9.19 11.86 -3.54
N GLU A 222 -9.70 11.29 -2.44
CA GLU A 222 -9.39 11.79 -1.10
C GLU A 222 -7.91 11.52 -0.78
N ASN A 223 -7.26 12.45 -0.08
CA ASN A 223 -5.89 12.27 0.44
C ASN A 223 -5.87 11.37 1.69
N ALA A 224 -6.58 10.25 1.65
CA ALA A 224 -6.71 9.30 2.74
C ALA A 224 -6.70 7.87 2.22
N ILE A 225 -6.07 6.97 2.97
CA ILE A 225 -6.07 5.53 2.70
C ILE A 225 -6.64 4.83 3.92
N TYR A 226 -7.73 4.09 3.72
CA TYR A 226 -8.38 3.32 4.78
C TYR A 226 -7.92 1.86 4.72
N VAL A 227 -7.26 1.40 5.78
CA VAL A 227 -6.83 0.00 5.92
C VAL A 227 -7.76 -0.72 6.89
N ILE A 228 -8.73 -1.45 6.34
CA ILE A 228 -9.69 -2.23 7.12
C ILE A 228 -9.13 -3.64 7.32
N ARG A 229 -8.93 -4.04 8.58
CA ARG A 229 -8.45 -5.36 8.97
C ARG A 229 -9.46 -6.04 9.88
N SER A 230 -9.78 -7.31 9.61
CA SER A 230 -10.57 -8.11 10.55
C SER A 230 -9.78 -8.30 11.84
N ARG A 231 -10.42 -8.08 12.99
CA ARG A 231 -9.82 -8.33 14.32
C ARG A 231 -9.72 -9.82 14.67
N SER A 232 -10.17 -10.71 13.80
CA SER A 232 -10.19 -12.16 14.05
C SER A 232 -8.93 -12.87 13.53
N HIS A 233 -7.76 -12.50 14.04
CA HIS A 233 -6.55 -13.34 13.89
C HIS A 233 -5.51 -13.07 14.99
N SER A 234 -5.97 -12.97 16.24
CA SER A 234 -5.10 -12.94 17.43
C SER A 234 -5.53 -14.03 18.41
N ALA A 235 -5.56 -15.27 17.94
CA ALA A 235 -5.60 -16.46 18.77
C ALA A 235 -4.46 -17.37 18.29
N GLY A 236 -3.23 -17.07 18.70
CA GLY A 236 -2.07 -17.86 18.28
C GLY A 236 -0.70 -17.19 18.34
N CYS A 237 -0.54 -16.00 18.94
CA CYS A 237 0.79 -15.61 19.41
C CYS A 237 1.09 -16.44 20.68
N PRO A 238 2.06 -17.38 20.68
CA PRO A 238 2.62 -17.83 21.92
C PRO A 238 3.33 -16.63 22.55
N THR A 239 2.81 -16.15 23.67
CA THR A 239 3.58 -15.30 24.56
C THR A 239 4.91 -16.00 24.85
N PRO A 240 6.07 -15.36 24.64
CA PRO A 240 7.32 -15.93 25.12
C PRO A 240 7.21 -16.04 26.64
N VAL A 241 7.15 -17.28 27.14
CA VAL A 241 7.26 -17.55 28.57
C VAL A 241 8.70 -17.27 28.95
N TYR A 242 8.97 -16.03 29.34
CA TYR A 242 10.13 -15.69 30.15
C TYR A 242 9.62 -15.15 31.48
N GLN A 243 9.48 -16.06 32.45
CA GLN A 243 9.53 -15.69 33.87
C GLN A 243 10.97 -15.92 34.33
N PRO A 244 11.62 -14.88 34.82
CA PRO A 244 11.96 -14.87 36.24
C PRO A 244 11.30 -13.68 36.94
N GLN A 245 10.55 -13.96 38.00
CA GLN A 245 10.06 -12.95 38.91
C GLN A 245 11.24 -12.39 39.71
N THR A 246 11.54 -11.11 39.54
CA THR A 246 12.22 -10.32 40.57
C THR A 246 11.23 -9.24 41.00
N PRO A 247 10.79 -9.21 42.28
CA PRO A 247 9.85 -8.20 42.72
C PRO A 247 10.56 -6.85 42.84
N LEU A 248 10.20 -5.90 41.97
CA LEU A 248 10.56 -4.48 42.13
C LEU A 248 9.42 -3.73 42.84
N PRO A 249 9.77 -2.73 43.67
CA PRO A 249 8.90 -2.21 44.72
C PRO A 249 7.72 -1.39 44.20
N SER A 250 6.64 -1.51 44.97
CA SER A 250 5.34 -0.87 44.80
C SER A 250 5.38 0.63 45.08
N SER A 251 5.71 1.43 44.08
CA SER A 251 5.28 2.84 44.04
C SER A 251 5.52 3.50 42.68
N ALA A 252 4.50 3.53 41.82
CA ALA A 252 4.27 4.67 40.93
C ALA A 252 2.85 4.60 40.36
N ARG A 253 2.09 5.66 40.64
CA ARG A 253 0.70 5.89 40.25
C ARG A 253 0.51 5.83 38.74
N ARG A 254 -0.60 5.21 38.36
CA ARG A 254 -1.26 5.26 37.06
C ARG A 254 -1.59 6.73 36.70
N LEU A 255 -1.05 7.21 35.59
CA LEU A 255 -1.60 8.31 34.81
C LEU A 255 -1.75 7.80 33.38
N ASP A 256 -3.00 7.58 32.98
CA ASP A 256 -3.36 7.27 31.60
C ASP A 256 -3.09 8.50 30.73
N SER A 257 -1.98 8.52 30.00
CA SER A 257 -1.73 9.51 28.95
C SER A 257 -2.07 8.93 27.59
N VAL A 258 -3.25 9.26 27.10
CA VAL A 258 -3.62 9.15 25.68
C VAL A 258 -2.65 10.03 24.88
N ILE A 259 -1.74 9.43 24.12
CA ILE A 259 -0.88 10.16 23.19
C ILE A 259 -1.72 10.54 21.97
N ARG A 260 -2.26 11.77 22.01
CA ARG A 260 -2.77 12.48 20.84
C ARG A 260 -1.63 13.38 20.36
N SER A 261 -1.13 13.18 19.15
CA SER A 261 -0.10 14.04 18.57
C SER A 261 -0.63 15.48 18.46
N GLN A 262 -0.20 16.35 19.37
CA GLN A 262 -0.40 17.79 19.28
C GLN A 262 0.76 18.38 18.47
N SER A 263 0.42 19.14 17.44
CA SER A 263 1.34 19.97 16.66
C SER A 263 1.85 21.14 17.53
N PRO A 264 3.05 21.70 17.28
CA PRO A 264 3.58 22.82 18.06
C PRO A 264 2.74 24.09 17.84
N GLU A 265 2.28 24.71 18.93
CA GLU A 265 1.64 26.02 18.92
C GLU A 265 2.63 27.10 18.47
N TRP A 266 2.34 27.79 17.36
CA TRP A 266 2.99 29.04 17.01
C TRP A 266 2.23 30.20 17.65
N ASN A 267 2.84 30.81 18.65
CA ASN A 267 2.34 32.00 19.33
C ASN A 267 2.56 33.21 18.42
N ILE A 268 1.51 33.70 17.76
CA ILE A 268 1.57 34.92 16.92
C ILE A 268 1.17 36.10 17.79
N ASN A 269 2.15 36.94 18.11
CA ASN A 269 1.97 38.21 18.80
C ASN A 269 1.31 39.22 17.83
N PRO A 270 0.11 39.76 18.09
CA PRO A 270 -0.66 40.55 17.12
C PRO A 270 -0.19 42.01 16.92
N HIS A 271 1.02 42.39 17.36
CA HIS A 271 1.53 43.76 17.30
C HIS A 271 2.93 43.90 16.68
N ALA A 272 3.23 43.17 15.61
CA ALA A 272 4.44 43.44 14.81
C ALA A 272 4.08 44.38 13.64
N ASP A 273 4.50 45.64 13.80
CA ASP A 273 4.33 46.76 12.87
C ASP A 273 4.77 46.45 11.43
N TYR A 274 3.89 46.71 10.47
CA TYR A 274 4.25 46.88 9.06
C TYR A 274 4.88 48.26 8.86
N ARG A 275 6.22 48.34 8.79
CA ARG A 275 6.92 49.44 8.13
C ARG A 275 7.29 49.03 6.71
N SER A 276 6.60 49.62 5.73
CA SER A 276 7.03 49.67 4.33
C SER A 276 8.36 50.43 4.20
N PRO A 277 9.29 50.02 3.31
CA PRO A 277 10.27 50.93 2.77
C PRO A 277 9.72 51.56 1.49
N ALA A 278 9.44 52.86 1.57
CA ALA A 278 9.38 53.74 0.43
C ALA A 278 10.81 54.20 0.07
N GLY A 279 11.13 54.20 -1.23
CA GLY A 279 12.04 55.20 -1.82
C GLY A 279 13.51 54.83 -2.00
N GLY A 280 13.88 54.60 -3.26
CA GLY A 280 14.86 55.43 -3.99
C GLY A 280 16.35 55.26 -3.67
N PHE A 281 17.10 54.70 -4.63
CA PHE A 281 17.89 55.44 -5.62
C PHE A 281 17.93 54.64 -6.93
#